data_AF-A0A1G0WUH5-F1
#
_entry.id   AF-A0A1G0WUH5-F1
#
_cell.length_a   1.000
_cell.length_b   1.000
_cell.length_c   1.000
_cell.angle_alpha   90.00
_cell.angle_beta   90.00
_cell.angle_gamma   90.00
#
_symmetry.space_group_name_H-M   'P 1'
#
loop_
_entity.id
_entity.type
_entity.pdbx_description
1 polymer ?
#
loop_
_entity_poly.entity_id
_entity_poly.type
_entity_poly.pdbx_seq_one_letter_code
_entity_poly.pdbx_strand_id
1 'polypeptide(L)'
;MADLQKKIGNRLKEVRNIFFEGGKLSARQFALAVNETKDNIANYENGRANAPNRLLVTLYNKGINPTYILTGDGSIYAANEAGKLLEKRANAGRDEQGNVAELYSIDAKRLSFDEMVKQFDILTAAAGDMMRAIQKKGSGRKKKL
;
A
#
# COMPACT_ATOMS: atom_id res chain seq x y z
N MET A 1 6.76 11.60 -26.61
CA MET A 1 5.81 11.84 -25.49
C MET A 1 5.02 10.59 -25.10
N ALA A 2 4.30 9.91 -26.00
CA ALA A 2 3.51 8.70 -25.67
C ALA A 2 4.35 7.55 -25.07
N ASP A 3 5.61 7.40 -25.49
CA ASP A 3 6.51 6.35 -24.97
C ASP A 3 6.92 6.61 -23.50
N LEU A 4 7.15 7.88 -23.14
CA LEU A 4 7.51 8.25 -21.77
C LEU A 4 6.37 7.99 -20.79
N GLN A 5 5.14 8.37 -21.15
CA GLN A 5 3.98 8.10 -20.29
C GLN A 5 3.72 6.60 -20.12
N LYS A 6 3.92 5.78 -21.17
CA LYS A 6 3.85 4.32 -21.05
C LYS A 6 4.89 3.77 -20.08
N LYS A 7 6.13 4.27 -20.12
CA LYS A 7 7.20 3.88 -19.18
C LYS A 7 6.84 4.24 -17.74
N ILE A 8 6.35 5.45 -17.51
CA ILE A 8 5.84 5.89 -16.20
C ILE A 8 4.69 4.97 -15.73
N GLY A 9 3.73 4.68 -16.61
CA GLY A 9 2.60 3.81 -16.30
C GLY A 9 3.02 2.37 -15.94
N ASN A 10 4.02 1.81 -16.65
CA ASN A 10 4.57 0.50 -16.32
C ASN A 10 5.25 0.48 -14.95
N ARG A 11 6.00 1.52 -14.59
CA ARG A 11 6.60 1.64 -13.25
C ARG A 11 5.55 1.79 -12.16
N LEU A 12 4.44 2.46 -12.43
CA LEU A 12 3.28 2.48 -11.53
C LEU A 12 2.66 1.09 -11.32
N LYS A 13 2.60 0.25 -12.37
CA LYS A 13 2.18 -1.16 -12.23
C LYS A 13 3.16 -1.97 -11.38
N GLU A 14 4.46 -1.73 -11.52
CA GLU A 14 5.49 -2.37 -10.67
C GLU A 14 5.31 -1.97 -9.21
N VAL A 15 5.15 -0.67 -8.94
CA VAL A 15 4.85 -0.15 -7.59
C VAL A 15 3.63 -0.84 -7.01
N ARG A 16 2.53 -0.97 -7.78
CA ARG A 16 1.33 -1.66 -7.32
C ARG A 16 1.61 -3.11 -6.91
N ASN A 17 2.49 -3.81 -7.63
CA ASN A 17 2.81 -5.21 -7.36
C ASN A 17 3.65 -5.39 -6.08
N ILE A 18 4.33 -4.34 -5.60
CA ILE A 18 5.14 -4.39 -4.38
C ILE A 18 4.54 -3.62 -3.20
N PHE A 19 3.45 -2.89 -3.44
CA PHE A 19 2.92 -1.89 -2.51
C PHE A 19 2.48 -2.46 -1.16
N PHE A 20 2.07 -3.73 -1.14
CA PHE A 20 1.57 -4.40 0.05
C PHE A 20 2.41 -5.65 0.34
N GLU A 21 3.60 -5.45 0.92
CA GLU A 21 4.49 -6.54 1.37
C GLU A 21 4.89 -7.51 0.24
N GLY A 22 4.90 -7.06 -1.01
CA GLY A 22 5.15 -7.91 -2.20
C GLY A 22 3.90 -8.64 -2.73
N GLY A 23 2.74 -8.45 -2.11
CA GLY A 23 1.46 -8.93 -2.59
C GLY A 23 0.93 -8.10 -3.76
N LYS A 24 0.58 -8.78 -4.87
CA LYS A 24 -0.05 -8.13 -6.04
C LYS A 24 -1.42 -7.59 -5.65
N LEU A 25 -1.52 -6.27 -5.51
CA LEU A 25 -2.82 -5.61 -5.37
C LEU A 25 -3.53 -5.53 -6.72
N SER A 26 -4.86 -5.73 -6.70
CA SER A 26 -5.69 -5.32 -7.81
C SER A 26 -5.67 -3.79 -7.97
N ALA A 27 -5.96 -3.30 -9.19
CA ALA A 27 -6.07 -1.86 -9.46
C ALA A 27 -7.04 -1.14 -8.50
N ARG A 28 -8.12 -1.81 -8.09
CA ARG A 28 -9.11 -1.26 -7.15
C ARG A 28 -8.55 -1.12 -5.74
N GLN A 29 -7.88 -2.14 -5.23
CA GLN A 29 -7.25 -2.10 -3.90
C GLN A 29 -6.15 -1.04 -3.83
N PHE A 30 -5.35 -0.95 -4.88
CA PHE A 30 -4.31 0.07 -4.98
C PHE A 30 -4.90 1.48 -5.02
N ALA A 31 -5.95 1.70 -5.82
CA ALA A 31 -6.67 2.96 -5.89
C ALA A 31 -7.19 3.40 -4.52
N LEU A 32 -7.81 2.49 -3.76
CA LEU A 32 -8.25 2.77 -2.38
C LEU A 32 -7.07 3.14 -1.47
N ALA A 33 -5.96 2.40 -1.56
CA ALA A 33 -4.79 2.63 -0.73
C ALA A 33 -4.13 3.99 -0.96
N VAL A 34 -4.25 4.56 -2.17
CA VAL A 34 -3.65 5.86 -2.56
C VAL A 34 -4.68 6.97 -2.76
N ASN A 35 -5.93 6.76 -2.33
CA ASN A 35 -7.02 7.71 -2.44
C ASN A 35 -7.27 8.22 -3.89
N GLU A 36 -7.29 7.27 -4.82
CA GLU A 36 -7.64 7.47 -6.23
C GLU A 36 -8.83 6.60 -6.63
N THR A 37 -9.40 6.87 -7.80
CA THR A 37 -10.38 5.97 -8.41
C THR A 37 -9.65 4.86 -9.19
N LYS A 38 -10.30 3.70 -9.34
CA LYS A 38 -9.78 2.60 -10.16
C LYS A 38 -9.49 3.06 -11.60
N ASP A 39 -10.36 3.88 -12.16
CA ASP A 39 -10.24 4.37 -13.55
C ASP A 39 -9.07 5.34 -13.71
N ASN A 40 -8.84 6.21 -12.71
CA ASN A 40 -7.66 7.08 -12.70
C ASN A 40 -6.38 6.25 -12.68
N ILE A 41 -6.27 5.28 -11.76
CA ILE A 41 -5.12 4.37 -11.71
C ILE A 41 -4.92 3.66 -13.04
N ALA A 42 -5.99 3.12 -13.64
CA ALA A 42 -5.90 2.46 -14.94
C ALA A 42 -5.45 3.41 -16.06
N ASN A 43 -5.89 4.67 -16.05
CA ASN A 43 -5.46 5.67 -17.02
C ASN A 43 -3.97 6.02 -16.86
N TYR A 44 -3.49 6.17 -15.62
CA TYR A 44 -2.07 6.43 -15.34
C TYR A 44 -1.19 5.23 -15.73
N GLU A 45 -1.57 4.03 -15.30
CA GLU A 45 -0.86 2.78 -15.56
C GLU A 45 -0.77 2.44 -17.07
N ASN A 46 -1.76 2.86 -17.86
CA ASN A 46 -1.75 2.66 -19.31
C ASN A 46 -1.15 3.84 -20.09
N GLY A 47 -0.65 4.88 -19.41
CA GLY A 47 -0.09 6.08 -20.04
C GLY A 47 -1.11 6.87 -20.86
N ARG A 48 -2.40 6.80 -20.48
CA ARG A 48 -3.49 7.62 -21.06
C ARG A 48 -3.59 8.99 -20.39
N ALA A 49 -3.10 9.10 -19.16
CA ALA A 49 -3.03 10.34 -18.41
C ALA A 49 -1.76 10.38 -17.57
N ASN A 50 -1.27 11.59 -17.26
CA ASN A 50 -0.16 11.78 -16.35
C ASN A 50 -0.56 11.46 -14.91
N ALA A 51 0.36 10.87 -14.15
CA ALA A 51 0.21 10.73 -12.70
C ALA A 51 0.29 12.11 -12.03
N PRO A 52 -0.73 12.52 -11.25
CA PRO A 52 -0.73 13.84 -10.63
C PRO A 52 0.22 13.89 -9.43
N ASN A 53 0.76 15.07 -9.12
CA ASN A 53 1.67 15.26 -7.98
C ASN A 53 1.09 14.78 -6.65
N ARG A 54 -0.23 14.90 -6.44
CA ARG A 54 -0.91 14.39 -5.24
C ARG A 54 -0.72 12.88 -5.03
N LEU A 55 -0.74 12.11 -6.14
CA LEU A 55 -0.50 10.67 -6.10
C LEU A 55 0.96 10.40 -5.75
N LEU A 56 1.91 11.11 -6.38
CA LEU A 56 3.34 10.96 -6.12
C LEU A 56 3.71 11.26 -4.67
N VAL A 57 3.15 12.32 -4.08
CA VAL A 57 3.33 12.66 -2.66
C VAL A 57 2.75 11.57 -1.77
N THR A 58 1.57 11.04 -2.11
CA THR A 58 0.93 9.95 -1.35
C THR A 58 1.79 8.68 -1.38
N LEU A 59 2.37 8.35 -2.54
CA LEU A 59 3.28 7.22 -2.71
C LEU A 59 4.58 7.42 -1.93
N TYR A 60 5.15 8.63 -1.92
CA TYR A 60 6.33 8.97 -1.12
C TYR A 60 6.10 8.75 0.37
N ASN A 61 4.97 9.22 0.90
CA ASN A 61 4.60 9.03 2.30
C ASN A 61 4.39 7.55 2.65
N LYS A 62 4.12 6.70 1.65
CA LYS A 62 3.99 5.24 1.78
C LYS A 62 5.28 4.49 1.46
N GLY A 63 6.39 5.20 1.26
CA GLY A 63 7.71 4.60 1.11
C GLY A 63 8.14 4.32 -0.33
N ILE A 64 7.45 4.85 -1.34
CA ILE A 64 7.80 4.69 -2.75
C ILE A 64 8.47 5.96 -3.27
N ASN A 65 9.58 5.81 -3.99
CA ASN A 65 10.33 6.93 -4.56
C ASN A 65 9.66 7.51 -5.83
N PRO A 66 9.20 8.77 -5.84
CA PRO A 66 8.65 9.40 -7.03
C PRO A 66 9.63 9.53 -8.19
N THR A 67 10.92 9.73 -7.91
CA THR A 67 11.96 9.83 -8.94
C THR A 67 12.04 8.55 -9.75
N TYR A 68 12.00 7.39 -9.08
CA TYR A 68 11.93 6.10 -9.76
C TYR A 68 10.71 6.01 -10.69
N ILE A 69 9.52 6.43 -10.24
CA ILE A 69 8.31 6.39 -11.08
C ILE A 69 8.48 7.25 -12.34
N LEU A 70 9.03 8.46 -12.18
CA LEU A 70 9.13 9.46 -13.25
C LEU A 70 10.25 9.16 -14.24
N THR A 71 11.43 8.78 -13.75
CA THR A 71 12.64 8.64 -14.59
C THR A 71 13.04 7.18 -14.77
N GLY A 72 12.82 6.35 -13.75
CA GLY A 72 13.32 4.96 -13.68
C GLY A 72 14.65 4.85 -12.94
N ASP A 73 15.18 5.96 -12.44
CA ASP A 73 16.50 5.99 -11.81
C ASP A 73 16.41 5.83 -10.29
N GLY A 74 17.44 5.19 -9.73
CA GLY A 74 17.56 4.96 -8.29
C GLY A 74 16.68 3.83 -7.77
N SER A 75 16.54 3.78 -6.44
CA SER A 75 15.71 2.77 -5.77
C SER A 75 14.22 3.07 -5.93
N ILE A 76 13.41 2.02 -6.03
CA ILE A 76 11.94 2.10 -5.94
C ILE A 76 11.48 2.54 -4.55
N TYR A 77 12.29 2.29 -3.52
CA TYR A 77 12.00 2.67 -2.13
C TYR A 77 12.45 4.10 -1.86
N ALA A 78 11.60 4.87 -1.18
CA ALA A 78 11.91 6.24 -0.79
C ALA A 78 13.00 6.29 0.29
N ALA A 79 13.82 7.34 0.28
CA ALA A 79 14.82 7.60 1.31
C ALA A 79 14.19 8.18 2.60
N ASN A 80 13.12 7.57 3.10
CA ASN A 80 12.43 7.93 4.33
C ASN A 80 12.13 6.67 5.16
N GLU A 81 11.63 6.85 6.38
CA GLU A 81 11.35 5.72 7.29
C GLU A 81 10.36 4.72 6.69
N ALA A 82 9.33 5.19 5.98
CA ALA A 82 8.37 4.33 5.31
C ALA A 82 9.03 3.46 4.22
N GLY A 83 9.94 4.03 3.43
CA GLY A 83 10.67 3.32 2.39
C GLY A 83 11.65 2.30 2.95
N LYS A 84 12.39 2.65 4.00
CA LYS A 84 13.25 1.70 4.73
C LYS A 84 12.46 0.52 5.28
N LEU A 85 11.27 0.77 5.84
CA LEU A 85 10.38 -0.28 6.34
C LEU A 85 9.86 -1.16 5.19
N LEU A 86 9.42 -0.54 4.09
CA LEU A 86 8.91 -1.25 2.92
C LEU A 86 9.99 -2.14 2.28
N GLU A 87 11.21 -1.62 2.14
CA GLU A 87 12.39 -2.35 1.64
C GLU A 87 12.73 -3.54 2.53
N LYS A 88 12.81 -3.32 3.86
CA LYS A 88 13.04 -4.40 4.83
C LYS A 88 11.97 -5.48 4.73
N ARG A 89 10.69 -5.12 4.62
CA ARG A 89 9.57 -6.07 4.49
C ARG A 89 9.64 -6.86 3.18
N ALA A 90 9.87 -6.17 2.06
CA ALA A 90 9.97 -6.80 0.74
C ALA A 90 11.15 -7.79 0.66
N ASN A 91 12.24 -7.53 1.40
CA ASN A 91 13.38 -8.42 1.49
C ASN A 91 13.19 -9.53 2.54
N ALA A 92 12.52 -9.25 3.66
CA ALA A 92 12.25 -10.23 4.73
C ALA A 92 11.28 -11.35 4.30
N GLY A 93 10.32 -11.03 3.41
CA GLY A 93 9.38 -12.01 2.86
C GLY A 93 9.99 -13.10 1.96
N ARG A 94 11.32 -13.12 1.78
CA ARG A 94 12.02 -14.21 1.07
C ARG A 94 12.51 -15.32 2.00
N ASP A 95 12.73 -15.07 3.29
CA ASP A 95 13.40 -16.04 4.17
C ASP A 95 12.54 -16.55 5.33
N GLU A 96 11.46 -15.89 5.75
CA GLU A 96 10.64 -16.39 6.86
C GLU A 96 9.13 -16.22 6.59
N GLN A 97 8.44 -17.35 6.45
CA GLN A 97 6.98 -17.49 6.61
C GLN A 97 6.59 -17.30 8.09
N GLY A 98 7.06 -16.23 8.72
CA GLY A 98 6.85 -15.91 10.12
C GLY A 98 5.47 -15.29 10.34
N ASN A 99 4.64 -15.99 11.11
CA ASN A 99 3.33 -15.60 11.67
C ASN A 99 2.83 -14.17 11.35
N VAL A 100 2.18 -14.10 10.19
CA VAL A 100 1.40 -12.95 9.69
C VAL A 100 0.47 -12.35 10.76
N ALA A 101 -0.09 -13.18 11.66
CA ALA A 101 -1.02 -12.77 12.71
C ALA A 101 -0.42 -11.88 13.82
N GLU A 102 0.86 -12.04 14.17
CA GLU A 102 1.49 -11.24 15.23
C GLU A 102 1.76 -9.81 14.79
N LEU A 103 2.18 -9.60 13.52
CA LEU A 103 2.50 -8.27 13.01
C LEU A 103 1.26 -7.39 12.77
N TYR A 104 0.17 -7.96 12.21
CA TYR A 104 -1.08 -7.20 12.03
C TYR A 104 -1.65 -6.69 13.36
N SER A 105 -1.39 -7.39 14.46
CA SER A 105 -1.81 -6.95 15.78
C SER A 105 -1.03 -5.73 16.31
N ILE A 106 0.14 -5.42 15.76
CA ILE A 106 0.96 -4.25 16.10
C ILE A 106 0.47 -3.01 15.35
N ASP A 107 0.21 -3.12 14.04
CA ASP A 107 -0.28 -1.99 13.23
C ASP A 107 -1.77 -1.67 13.53
N ALA A 108 -2.62 -2.67 13.78
CA ALA A 108 -4.00 -2.47 14.21
C ALA A 108 -4.13 -1.80 15.60
N LYS A 109 -3.10 -1.89 16.46
CA LYS A 109 -3.08 -1.16 17.74
C LYS A 109 -2.90 0.35 17.52
N ARG A 110 -2.16 0.76 16.49
CA ARG A 110 -1.82 2.17 16.19
C ARG A 110 -2.82 2.88 15.29
N LEU A 111 -3.56 2.13 14.47
CA LEU A 111 -4.60 2.69 13.59
C LEU A 111 -5.89 3.04 14.37
N SER A 112 -6.54 4.12 13.96
CA SER A 112 -7.90 4.43 14.38
C SER A 112 -8.87 3.39 13.81
N PHE A 113 -10.08 3.30 14.40
CA PHE A 113 -11.08 2.32 13.98
C PHE A 113 -11.46 2.47 12.51
N ASP A 114 -11.63 3.71 12.03
CA ASP A 114 -12.00 4.00 10.65
C ASP A 114 -10.89 3.63 9.65
N GLU A 115 -9.62 3.75 10.05
CA GLU A 115 -8.48 3.35 9.22
C GLU A 115 -8.33 1.83 9.15
N MET A 116 -8.65 1.11 10.24
CA MET A 116 -8.71 -0.36 10.22
C MET A 116 -9.81 -0.87 9.29
N VAL A 117 -10.99 -0.23 9.30
CA VAL A 117 -12.09 -0.59 8.39
C VAL A 117 -11.71 -0.33 6.93
N LYS A 118 -10.98 0.76 6.63
CA LYS A 118 -10.45 0.98 5.27
C LYS A 118 -9.40 -0.05 4.85
N GLN A 119 -8.56 -0.51 5.77
CA GLN A 119 -7.62 -1.61 5.50
C GLN A 119 -8.31 -2.96 5.32
N PHE A 120 -9.46 -3.16 5.98
CA PHE A 120 -10.28 -4.36 5.85
C PHE A 120 -10.80 -4.57 4.41
N ASP A 121 -11.26 -3.49 3.76
CA ASP A 121 -11.68 -3.52 2.34
C ASP A 121 -10.53 -3.84 1.38
N ILE A 122 -9.28 -3.57 1.79
CA ILE A 122 -8.08 -3.81 0.99
C ILE A 122 -7.60 -5.27 1.15
N LEU A 123 -7.81 -5.90 2.30
CA LEU A 123 -7.15 -7.15 2.72
C LEU A 123 -8.09 -8.36 2.83
N THR A 124 -9.00 -8.54 1.86
CA THR A 124 -9.98 -9.64 1.88
C THR A 124 -9.36 -11.03 2.10
N ALA A 125 -8.07 -11.23 1.76
CA ALA A 125 -7.32 -12.47 2.01
C ALA A 125 -6.79 -12.65 3.46
N ALA A 126 -6.61 -11.57 4.24
CA ALA A 126 -6.16 -11.58 5.64
C ALA A 126 -7.28 -11.18 6.64
N ALA A 127 -8.52 -11.03 6.14
CA ALA A 127 -9.65 -10.45 6.85
C ALA A 127 -10.09 -11.21 8.12
N GLY A 128 -9.83 -12.52 8.21
CA GLY A 128 -10.23 -13.35 9.34
C GLY A 128 -9.54 -12.96 10.66
N ASP A 129 -8.22 -12.77 10.63
CA ASP A 129 -7.45 -12.43 11.83
C ASP A 129 -7.61 -10.95 12.22
N MET A 130 -7.77 -10.08 11.23
CA MET A 130 -8.01 -8.65 11.47
C MET A 130 -9.40 -8.40 12.09
N MET A 131 -10.45 -9.13 11.68
CA MET A 131 -11.77 -9.11 12.33
C MET A 131 -11.69 -9.49 13.81
N ARG A 132 -10.93 -10.53 14.15
CA ARG A 132 -10.74 -10.96 15.54
C ARG A 132 -10.05 -9.87 16.38
N ALA A 133 -9.07 -9.17 15.81
CA ALA A 133 -8.38 -8.06 16.47
C ALA A 133 -9.31 -6.86 16.70
N ILE A 134 -10.14 -6.50 15.70
CA ILE A 134 -11.13 -5.42 15.79
C ILE A 134 -12.20 -5.74 16.85
N GLN A 135 -12.74 -6.96 16.84
CA GLN A 135 -13.73 -7.40 17.83
C GLN A 135 -13.18 -7.28 19.26
N LYS A 136 -11.95 -7.77 19.51
CA LYS A 136 -11.29 -7.63 20.82
C LYS A 136 -11.19 -6.16 21.28
N LYS A 137 -10.80 -5.24 20.38
CA LYS A 137 -10.65 -3.80 20.69
C LYS A 137 -12.01 -3.12 20.95
N GLY A 138 -13.05 -3.47 20.18
CA GLY A 138 -14.41 -2.96 20.36
C GLY A 138 -15.10 -3.44 21.64
N SER A 139 -14.88 -4.69 22.05
CA SER A 139 -15.42 -5.24 23.31
C SER A 139 -14.82 -4.61 24.57
N GLY A 140 -13.61 -4.07 24.51
CA GLY A 140 -12.98 -3.35 25.63
C GLY A 140 -13.63 -2.00 25.95
N ARG A 141 -14.37 -1.41 24.99
CA ARG A 141 -15.05 -0.11 25.17
C ARG A 141 -16.44 -0.23 25.82
N LYS A 142 -17.01 -1.44 25.91
CA LYS A 142 -18.36 -1.68 26.46
C LYS A 142 -18.42 -2.00 27.97
N LYS A 143 -17.29 -1.97 28.68
CA LYS A 143 -17.22 -2.31 30.13
C LYS A 143 -16.96 -1.11 31.05
N LYS A 144 -17.50 0.06 30.73
CA LYS A 144 -17.61 1.21 31.65
C LYS A 144 -18.99 1.85 31.54
N LEU A 145 -20.00 1.18 32.08
CA LEU A 145 -21.22 1.77 32.63
C LEU A 145 -21.60 0.94 33.84
#